data_AF-A0A2N1W5R2-F1
#
_entry.id   AF-A0A2N1W5R2-F1
#
_cell.length_a   1.000
_cell.length_b   1.000
_cell.length_c   1.000
_cell.angle_alpha   90.00
_cell.angle_beta   90.00
_cell.angle_gamma   90.00
#
_symmetry.space_group_name_H-M   'P 1'
#
loop_
_entity.id
_entity.type
_entity.pdbx_description
1 polymer ?
#
loop_
_entity_poly.entity_id
_entity_poly.type
_entity_poly.pdbx_seq_one_letter_code
_entity_poly.pdbx_strand_id
1 'polypeptide(L)'
;MKRLLIVMVLFMIFPYALFSSWVDVDGTGTAEVLIHPPFVMTSTFSMKYDSLNYPHVLWSDSGNLYYLKYNGTAWVDADGVGQSNMMIGAGESAELRLDSADRAHVLWINYEAATLNNDVFYMRWNGSAWVDADGTGTGEINITNSTDTESNAVFALDSLGQAHVVFVKENGSYSDIFYLKWDGAAWVDADGTGTGESNVSNSSNISTDPDIEIDAMDNPHIVYSEANGIIAPNEIYYIKWDSSAWVDISGSGLAGINISNDTYNSVTPDLDIDAFGYSHVAWLSDINLPGAYNRDVYYLKYNGSAWVDVDGTGIGDIVVSGGFMNTADYLCLDTDAFGTPCMAWTSSLYNVADSPVGVRYAQWSGSAWTDPDGFAAGMFVSSGVGTSLDLDNTGRPGVMFRTGGAWVSGSSVSFLQWRTDLTPTPTATLTATSTYSITQTQTATPTQTLTNTQTATQSVTQTMTGTLTASVTLTVTWTHTAEPTFTPTWTITLTPSFTRTSTCTPTVTATIVWPGGEIQVYPNPFNIDSGVPLKFKNVPANSMVAVYTISAEFVWSARPQEPVIYWYGLNQWGDKVSPGIYYYLIYERGQNSKLLRRGKIFVRGN
;
A
#
# COMPACT_ATOMS: atom_id res chain seq x y z
N MET A 1 -69.53 -7.83 -6.87
CA MET A 1 -69.01 -8.40 -5.60
C MET A 1 -67.58 -8.86 -5.85
N LYS A 2 -66.57 -8.05 -5.50
CA LYS A 2 -65.14 -8.39 -5.62
C LYS A 2 -64.69 -9.04 -4.31
N ARG A 3 -64.06 -10.21 -4.34
CA ARG A 3 -63.38 -10.81 -3.18
C ARG A 3 -61.88 -10.59 -3.32
N LEU A 4 -61.32 -9.96 -2.29
CA LEU A 4 -59.92 -9.64 -2.11
C LEU A 4 -59.19 -10.90 -1.62
N LEU A 5 -58.10 -11.31 -2.28
CA LEU A 5 -57.19 -12.35 -1.79
C LEU A 5 -55.97 -11.63 -1.17
N ILE A 6 -55.79 -11.79 0.14
CA ILE A 6 -54.63 -11.29 0.88
C ILE A 6 -53.55 -12.36 0.79
N VAL A 7 -52.42 -12.04 0.17
CA VAL A 7 -51.19 -12.86 0.24
C VAL A 7 -50.25 -12.17 1.22
N MET A 8 -49.97 -12.86 2.33
CA MET A 8 -49.05 -12.43 3.36
C MET A 8 -47.70 -13.09 3.07
N VAL A 9 -46.69 -12.31 2.66
CA VAL A 9 -45.32 -12.79 2.46
C VAL A 9 -44.51 -12.45 3.71
N LEU A 10 -43.94 -13.49 4.31
CA LEU A 10 -43.03 -13.43 5.45
C LEU A 10 -41.68 -12.86 4.97
N PHE A 11 -41.25 -11.72 5.52
CA PHE A 11 -39.90 -11.21 5.35
C PHE A 11 -38.91 -12.05 6.17
N MET A 12 -37.92 -12.66 5.50
CA MET A 12 -36.62 -12.94 6.12
C MET A 12 -35.61 -11.99 5.49
N ILE A 13 -34.97 -11.19 6.35
CA ILE A 13 -33.95 -10.21 6.02
C ILE A 13 -32.62 -10.96 5.92
N PHE A 14 -31.86 -10.76 4.83
CA PHE A 14 -30.45 -11.16 4.74
C PHE A 14 -29.56 -9.90 4.69
N PRO A 15 -28.42 -9.88 5.42
CA PRO A 15 -27.52 -8.73 5.49
C PRO A 15 -26.72 -8.54 4.20
N TYR A 16 -26.42 -7.29 3.87
CA TYR A 16 -25.51 -6.91 2.77
C TYR A 16 -24.10 -7.45 3.05
N ALA A 17 -23.48 -8.09 2.06
CA ALA A 17 -22.10 -8.56 2.17
C ALA A 17 -21.14 -7.39 1.90
N LEU A 18 -20.26 -7.11 2.86
CA LEU A 18 -19.10 -6.24 2.69
C LEU A 18 -17.99 -7.06 1.99
N PHE A 19 -17.31 -6.45 1.01
CA PHE A 19 -16.23 -7.09 0.25
C PHE A 19 -14.88 -6.46 0.61
N SER A 20 -13.84 -7.29 0.62
CA SER A 20 -12.46 -6.88 0.83
C SER A 20 -11.63 -7.02 -0.44
N SER A 21 -10.87 -5.98 -0.80
CA SER A 21 -9.96 -6.00 -1.94
C SER A 21 -8.99 -4.83 -1.94
N TRP A 22 -7.87 -5.02 -2.63
CA TRP A 22 -7.03 -3.92 -3.12
C TRP A 22 -7.82 -3.12 -4.15
N VAL A 23 -7.97 -1.84 -3.88
CA VAL A 23 -8.70 -0.89 -4.72
C VAL A 23 -7.94 0.41 -4.82
N ASP A 24 -8.33 1.24 -5.77
CA ASP A 24 -7.83 2.60 -5.85
C ASP A 24 -8.29 3.47 -4.65
N VAL A 25 -7.69 4.66 -4.52
CA VAL A 25 -7.96 5.66 -3.49
C VAL A 25 -9.45 6.03 -3.36
N ASP A 26 -10.20 6.04 -4.46
CA ASP A 26 -11.65 6.34 -4.45
C ASP A 26 -12.54 5.12 -4.13
N GLY A 27 -11.94 3.95 -3.96
CA GLY A 27 -12.62 2.69 -3.64
C GLY A 27 -13.32 2.04 -4.83
N THR A 28 -13.14 2.54 -6.06
CA THR A 28 -13.79 1.99 -7.25
C THR A 28 -12.81 1.21 -8.14
N GLY A 29 -13.07 -0.09 -8.26
CA GLY A 29 -12.33 -0.97 -9.17
C GLY A 29 -10.92 -1.37 -8.68
N THR A 30 -10.25 -2.15 -9.51
CA THR A 30 -8.82 -2.53 -9.38
C THR A 30 -7.97 -1.80 -10.42
N ALA A 31 -8.54 -0.79 -11.08
CA ALA A 31 -7.87 -0.06 -12.14
C ALA A 31 -6.95 0.98 -11.49
N GLU A 32 -5.67 0.60 -11.41
CA GLU A 32 -4.49 1.43 -11.14
C GLU A 32 -4.76 2.92 -11.43
N VAL A 33 -4.74 3.79 -10.42
CA VAL A 33 -4.68 5.22 -10.70
C VAL A 33 -3.33 5.52 -11.31
N LEU A 34 -3.39 5.87 -12.58
CA LEU A 34 -2.31 6.47 -13.33
C LEU A 34 -2.08 7.88 -12.79
N ILE A 35 -1.11 8.05 -11.90
CA ILE A 35 -0.66 9.37 -11.47
C ILE A 35 0.21 9.94 -12.61
N HIS A 36 -0.44 10.60 -13.58
CA HIS A 36 0.15 11.30 -14.77
C HIS A 36 0.73 10.37 -15.89
N PRO A 37 0.87 10.82 -17.16
CA PRO A 37 1.01 9.97 -18.35
C PRO A 37 2.39 9.27 -18.41
N PRO A 38 2.53 8.24 -19.28
CA PRO A 38 3.67 7.33 -19.27
C PRO A 38 5.04 8.01 -19.38
N PHE A 39 5.88 7.70 -18.39
CA PHE A 39 7.19 8.28 -18.17
C PHE A 39 8.34 7.35 -18.60
N VAL A 40 9.54 7.93 -18.71
CA VAL A 40 10.71 7.27 -19.30
C VAL A 40 11.56 6.59 -18.22
N MET A 41 11.76 7.22 -17.05
CA MET A 41 12.63 6.72 -15.98
C MET A 41 12.18 7.20 -14.59
N THR A 42 11.26 6.49 -13.95
CA THR A 42 10.93 6.71 -12.52
C THR A 42 11.89 5.90 -11.64
N SER A 43 12.54 6.55 -10.67
CA SER A 43 13.55 5.94 -9.78
C SER A 43 13.18 5.95 -8.30
N THR A 44 12.19 6.74 -7.90
CA THR A 44 11.77 6.93 -6.50
C THR A 44 10.26 6.89 -6.35
N PHE A 45 9.77 6.25 -5.29
CA PHE A 45 8.38 6.27 -4.85
C PHE A 45 8.37 6.32 -3.33
N SER A 46 7.69 7.31 -2.74
CA SER A 46 7.48 7.39 -1.29
C SER A 46 6.06 7.85 -1.03
N MET A 47 5.35 7.20 -0.11
CA MET A 47 3.96 7.50 0.22
C MET A 47 3.77 7.57 1.74
N LYS A 48 2.86 8.43 2.19
CA LYS A 48 2.39 8.50 3.58
C LYS A 48 0.91 8.83 3.66
N TYR A 49 0.18 8.27 4.61
CA TYR A 49 -1.18 8.65 4.94
C TYR A 49 -1.18 9.83 5.90
N ASP A 50 -2.08 10.79 5.65
CA ASP A 50 -2.39 11.83 6.61
C ASP A 50 -3.29 11.32 7.75
N SER A 51 -3.52 12.17 8.76
CA SER A 51 -4.40 11.89 9.90
C SER A 51 -5.87 11.61 9.52
N LEU A 52 -6.27 11.90 8.28
CA LEU A 52 -7.59 11.63 7.71
C LEU A 52 -7.61 10.36 6.84
N ASN A 53 -6.51 9.60 6.79
CA ASN A 53 -6.29 8.43 5.94
C ASN A 53 -6.30 8.73 4.45
N TYR A 54 -5.90 9.94 4.06
CA TYR A 54 -5.66 10.26 2.66
C TYR A 54 -4.18 10.14 2.31
N PRO A 55 -3.86 9.46 1.19
CA PRO A 55 -2.48 9.26 0.80
C PRO A 55 -1.88 10.56 0.22
N HIS A 56 -0.64 10.81 0.64
CA HIS A 56 0.32 11.72 0.05
C HIS A 56 1.36 10.87 -0.68
N VAL A 57 1.78 11.30 -1.87
CA VAL A 57 2.68 10.54 -2.74
C VAL A 57 3.75 11.45 -3.32
N LEU A 58 4.97 10.95 -3.34
CA LEU A 58 6.18 11.56 -3.90
C LEU A 58 6.80 10.59 -4.91
N TRP A 59 7.19 11.09 -6.07
CA TRP A 59 7.91 10.29 -7.05
C TRP A 59 8.91 11.13 -7.85
N SER A 60 9.91 10.48 -8.42
CA SER A 60 10.80 11.08 -9.40
C SER A 60 10.42 10.64 -10.82
N ASP A 61 10.55 11.54 -11.79
CA ASP A 61 10.61 11.19 -13.20
C ASP A 61 11.62 12.07 -13.94
N SER A 62 12.52 11.42 -14.67
CA SER A 62 13.50 12.08 -15.54
C SER A 62 14.31 13.14 -14.78
N GLY A 63 14.65 12.84 -13.52
CA GLY A 63 15.37 13.72 -12.60
C GLY A 63 14.54 14.82 -11.94
N ASN A 64 13.22 14.89 -12.14
CA ASN A 64 12.36 15.85 -11.46
C ASN A 64 11.53 15.17 -10.38
N LEU A 65 11.29 15.87 -9.28
CA LEU A 65 10.49 15.42 -8.15
C LEU A 65 9.08 15.98 -8.22
N TYR A 66 8.12 15.11 -7.94
CA TYR A 66 6.70 15.43 -8.01
C TYR A 66 5.99 14.99 -6.74
N TYR A 67 5.03 15.78 -6.30
CA TYR A 67 4.23 15.54 -5.12
C TYR A 67 2.74 15.77 -5.40
N LEU A 68 1.90 14.86 -4.89
CA LEU A 68 0.46 15.03 -4.82
C LEU A 68 -0.09 14.47 -3.51
N LYS A 69 -1.27 14.92 -3.11
CA LYS A 69 -2.07 14.34 -2.04
C LYS A 69 -3.51 14.14 -2.50
N TYR A 70 -4.19 13.14 -1.94
CA TYR A 70 -5.61 12.98 -2.15
C TYR A 70 -6.38 13.85 -1.15
N ASN A 71 -7.40 14.59 -1.59
CA ASN A 71 -8.19 15.46 -0.70
C ASN A 71 -9.56 14.88 -0.33
N GLY A 72 -9.77 13.58 -0.56
CA GLY A 72 -11.06 12.90 -0.43
C GLY A 72 -11.93 12.92 -1.68
N THR A 73 -11.55 13.68 -2.72
CA THR A 73 -12.28 13.72 -3.99
C THR A 73 -11.40 13.64 -5.22
N ALA A 74 -10.17 14.15 -5.14
CA ALA A 74 -9.22 14.15 -6.24
C ALA A 74 -7.78 14.22 -5.72
N TRP A 75 -6.85 13.78 -6.56
CA TRP A 75 -5.43 14.07 -6.40
C TRP A 75 -5.15 15.54 -6.72
N VAL A 76 -4.54 16.22 -5.77
CA VAL A 76 -4.20 17.64 -5.82
C VAL A 76 -2.76 17.86 -5.39
N ASP A 77 -2.14 18.96 -5.82
CA ASP A 77 -0.81 19.35 -5.35
C ASP A 77 -0.85 19.86 -3.89
N ALA A 78 0.28 20.36 -3.39
CA ALA A 78 0.45 20.71 -1.98
C ALA A 78 -0.56 21.77 -1.48
N ASP A 79 -0.97 22.70 -2.34
CA ASP A 79 -1.92 23.76 -1.98
C ASP A 79 -3.38 23.27 -1.87
N GLY A 80 -3.64 22.05 -2.37
CA GLY A 80 -4.94 21.40 -2.31
C GLY A 80 -5.87 21.70 -3.49
N VAL A 81 -5.41 22.43 -4.52
CA VAL A 81 -6.22 22.93 -5.64
C VAL A 81 -5.65 22.51 -6.99
N GLY A 82 -6.20 21.42 -7.53
CA GLY A 82 -5.76 20.93 -8.84
C GLY A 82 -4.32 20.41 -8.80
N GLN A 83 -3.65 20.38 -9.94
CA GLN A 83 -2.37 19.67 -10.10
C GLN A 83 -1.31 20.53 -10.80
N SER A 84 -1.49 21.84 -10.82
CA SER A 84 -0.67 22.73 -11.66
C SER A 84 0.74 22.93 -11.12
N ASN A 85 0.97 22.72 -9.83
CA ASN A 85 2.26 22.90 -9.15
C ASN A 85 2.77 21.60 -8.52
N MET A 86 2.55 20.47 -9.20
CA MET A 86 2.97 19.15 -8.70
C MET A 86 4.49 18.92 -8.71
N MET A 87 5.25 19.58 -9.59
CA MET A 87 6.71 19.46 -9.63
C MET A 87 7.33 20.36 -8.55
N ILE A 88 8.11 19.77 -7.64
CA ILE A 88 8.61 20.46 -6.44
C ILE A 88 10.12 20.68 -6.43
N GLY A 89 10.87 20.01 -7.31
CA GLY A 89 12.33 20.15 -7.41
C GLY A 89 12.95 19.17 -8.40
N ALA A 90 14.28 19.09 -8.43
CA ALA A 90 15.03 18.09 -9.19
C ALA A 90 15.94 17.25 -8.28
N GLY A 91 16.02 15.96 -8.57
CA GLY A 91 16.80 15.00 -7.79
C GLY A 91 16.28 13.56 -7.89
N GLU A 92 16.92 12.68 -7.12
CA GLU A 92 16.62 11.25 -7.01
C GLU A 92 16.71 10.80 -5.54
N SER A 93 16.38 9.53 -5.28
CA SER A 93 16.36 8.94 -3.93
C SER A 93 15.62 9.79 -2.91
N ALA A 94 14.42 10.24 -3.29
CA ALA A 94 13.63 11.17 -2.50
C ALA A 94 12.68 10.47 -1.51
N GLU A 95 12.61 10.98 -0.29
CA GLU A 95 11.76 10.47 0.77
C GLU A 95 10.69 11.48 1.19
N LEU A 96 9.52 10.97 1.56
CA LEU A 96 8.40 11.74 2.09
C LEU A 96 8.15 11.36 3.56
N ARG A 97 7.97 12.37 4.41
CA ARG A 97 7.40 12.22 5.76
C ARG A 97 6.36 13.31 6.00
N LEU A 98 5.40 13.04 6.87
CA LEU A 98 4.39 14.03 7.28
C LEU A 98 4.62 14.41 8.74
N ASP A 99 4.55 15.69 9.05
CA ASP A 99 4.53 16.14 10.44
C ASP A 99 3.15 15.92 11.08
N SER A 100 3.04 16.17 12.39
CA SER A 100 1.80 16.03 13.15
C SER A 100 0.65 16.95 12.71
N ALA A 101 0.91 17.89 11.79
CA ALA A 101 -0.08 18.77 11.16
C ALA A 101 -0.37 18.37 9.71
N ASP A 102 0.00 17.14 9.31
CA ASP A 102 -0.15 16.58 7.96
C ASP A 102 0.59 17.39 6.87
N ARG A 103 1.65 18.11 7.26
CA ARG A 103 2.48 18.86 6.30
C ARG A 103 3.60 17.97 5.80
N ALA A 104 3.79 17.99 4.49
CA ALA A 104 4.81 17.19 3.82
C ALA A 104 6.21 17.76 4.03
N HIS A 105 7.14 16.90 4.36
CA HIS A 105 8.58 17.12 4.40
C HIS A 105 9.19 16.20 3.34
N VAL A 106 10.15 16.72 2.58
CA VAL A 106 10.78 16.00 1.48
C VAL A 106 12.28 16.12 1.59
N LEU A 107 12.96 14.97 1.51
CA LEU A 107 14.42 14.84 1.45
C LEU A 107 14.78 14.24 0.09
N TRP A 108 15.90 14.61 -0.51
CA TRP A 108 16.39 13.98 -1.74
C TRP A 108 17.89 14.15 -1.94
N ILE A 109 18.44 13.41 -2.90
CA ILE A 109 19.82 13.57 -3.38
C ILE A 109 19.79 14.32 -4.70
N ASN A 110 20.68 15.31 -4.86
CA ASN A 110 20.89 15.98 -6.14
C ASN A 110 22.38 16.19 -6.43
N TYR A 111 22.71 16.25 -7.71
CA TYR A 111 24.08 16.47 -8.17
C TYR A 111 24.44 17.95 -8.11
N GLU A 112 25.48 18.28 -7.35
CA GLU A 112 25.98 19.64 -7.24
C GLU A 112 27.11 19.92 -8.23
N ALA A 113 26.80 20.74 -9.23
CA ALA A 113 27.72 21.02 -10.33
C ALA A 113 28.97 21.81 -9.89
N ALA A 114 28.89 22.53 -8.77
CA ALA A 114 30.00 23.34 -8.25
C ALA A 114 31.11 22.47 -7.64
N THR A 115 30.73 21.40 -6.97
CA THR A 115 31.59 20.47 -6.22
C THR A 115 31.78 19.13 -6.93
N LEU A 116 30.99 18.86 -7.98
CA LEU A 116 30.99 17.64 -8.79
C LEU A 116 30.68 16.37 -8.00
N ASN A 117 29.84 16.49 -6.97
CA ASN A 117 29.41 15.43 -6.08
C ASN A 117 27.88 15.43 -5.96
N ASN A 118 27.35 14.44 -5.23
CA ASN A 118 25.96 14.43 -4.80
C ASN A 118 25.88 14.90 -3.36
N ASP A 119 24.92 15.77 -3.07
CA ASP A 119 24.64 16.28 -1.73
C ASP A 119 23.18 15.99 -1.34
N VAL A 120 22.90 16.11 -0.04
CA VAL A 120 21.56 15.93 0.53
C VAL A 120 20.80 17.25 0.54
N PHE A 121 19.54 17.20 0.14
CA PHE A 121 18.64 18.35 0.08
C PHE A 121 17.37 18.10 0.86
N TYR A 122 16.78 19.17 1.39
CA TYR A 122 15.58 19.09 2.21
C TYR A 122 14.65 20.29 2.01
N MET A 123 13.34 20.05 2.06
CA MET A 123 12.31 21.09 2.14
C MET A 123 11.09 20.61 2.90
N ARG A 124 10.26 21.55 3.35
CA ARG A 124 8.95 21.26 3.96
C ARG A 124 7.86 22.20 3.50
N TRP A 125 6.63 21.72 3.48
CA TRP A 125 5.45 22.53 3.22
C TRP A 125 5.05 23.29 4.48
N ASN A 126 5.04 24.62 4.46
CA ASN A 126 4.62 25.40 5.64
C ASN A 126 3.11 25.67 5.71
N GLY A 127 2.33 25.14 4.77
CA GLY A 127 0.90 25.45 4.59
C GLY A 127 0.62 26.40 3.42
N SER A 128 1.64 27.06 2.88
CA SER A 128 1.50 28.03 1.77
C SER A 128 2.58 27.94 0.70
N ALA A 129 3.77 27.46 1.06
CA ALA A 129 4.89 27.29 0.17
C ALA A 129 5.81 26.16 0.66
N TRP A 130 6.57 25.59 -0.28
CA TRP A 130 7.74 24.78 0.02
C TRP A 130 8.89 25.70 0.46
N VAL A 131 9.41 25.43 1.65
CA VAL A 131 10.39 26.27 2.36
C VAL A 131 11.47 25.41 3.00
N ASP A 132 12.53 26.05 3.51
CA ASP A 132 13.58 25.42 4.30
C ASP A 132 13.08 24.91 5.67
N ALA A 133 13.94 24.19 6.38
CA ALA A 133 13.76 23.77 7.77
C ALA A 133 13.36 24.95 8.67
N ASP A 134 14.01 26.12 8.52
CA ASP A 134 13.69 27.33 9.28
C ASP A 134 12.32 27.97 8.95
N GLY A 135 11.67 27.48 7.89
CA GLY A 135 10.36 27.95 7.44
C GLY A 135 10.39 29.13 6.46
N THR A 136 11.57 29.54 6.02
CA THR A 136 11.80 30.64 5.08
C THR A 136 12.46 30.15 3.79
N GLY A 137 12.64 31.06 2.84
CA GLY A 137 13.22 30.74 1.52
C GLY A 137 12.24 30.02 0.58
N THR A 138 12.58 30.01 -0.70
CA THR A 138 11.90 29.23 -1.75
C THR A 138 13.00 28.75 -2.71
N GLY A 139 13.33 27.46 -2.71
CA GLY A 139 14.40 26.90 -3.55
C GLY A 139 14.85 25.51 -3.11
N GLU A 140 15.70 24.87 -3.92
CA GLU A 140 16.42 23.65 -3.55
C GLU A 140 17.45 24.00 -2.48
N ILE A 141 17.40 23.33 -1.34
CA ILE A 141 18.24 23.66 -0.19
C ILE A 141 19.09 22.45 0.17
N ASN A 142 20.37 22.59 -0.13
CA ASN A 142 21.44 21.67 0.20
C ASN A 142 21.78 21.79 1.71
N ILE A 143 21.70 20.68 2.44
CA ILE A 143 21.88 20.67 3.90
C ILE A 143 23.25 20.16 4.37
N THR A 144 24.02 19.51 3.49
CA THR A 144 25.35 18.98 3.80
C THR A 144 26.47 19.83 3.20
N ASN A 145 26.30 20.29 1.95
CA ASN A 145 27.27 21.10 1.21
C ASN A 145 28.70 20.52 1.32
N SER A 146 28.79 19.25 0.97
CA SER A 146 29.95 18.40 1.20
C SER A 146 30.96 18.52 0.06
N THR A 147 32.18 17.99 0.26
CA THR A 147 33.14 17.76 -0.83
C THR A 147 33.24 16.29 -1.22
N ASP A 148 32.62 15.41 -0.43
CA ASP A 148 32.51 13.98 -0.70
C ASP A 148 31.17 13.68 -1.39
N THR A 149 30.97 12.47 -1.91
CA THR A 149 29.70 12.09 -2.56
C THR A 149 28.77 11.44 -1.55
N GLU A 150 27.52 11.87 -1.52
CA GLU A 150 26.49 11.36 -0.61
C GLU A 150 25.40 10.59 -1.36
N SER A 151 24.86 9.57 -0.70
CA SER A 151 23.87 8.67 -1.28
C SER A 151 22.95 8.09 -0.20
N ASN A 152 21.86 7.44 -0.62
CA ASN A 152 20.89 6.74 0.24
C ASN A 152 20.48 7.54 1.49
N ALA A 153 20.13 8.81 1.28
CA ALA A 153 19.66 9.67 2.35
C ALA A 153 18.19 9.39 2.68
N VAL A 154 17.91 9.24 3.97
CA VAL A 154 16.58 9.00 4.52
C VAL A 154 16.42 9.80 5.81
N PHE A 155 15.17 10.04 6.23
CA PHE A 155 14.92 10.87 7.39
C PHE A 155 13.64 10.48 8.12
N ALA A 156 13.62 10.85 9.40
CA ALA A 156 12.44 10.76 10.26
C ALA A 156 12.21 12.12 10.94
N LEU A 157 11.00 12.31 11.47
CA LEU A 157 10.59 13.54 12.14
C LEU A 157 10.41 13.27 13.63
N ASP A 158 10.93 14.16 14.47
CA ASP A 158 10.66 14.12 15.90
C ASP A 158 9.28 14.70 16.27
N SER A 159 8.95 14.66 17.56
CA SER A 159 7.67 15.15 18.09
C SER A 159 7.40 16.64 17.83
N LEU A 160 8.43 17.42 17.51
CA LEU A 160 8.34 18.84 17.14
C LEU A 160 8.28 19.05 15.62
N GLY A 161 8.33 17.97 14.82
CA GLY A 161 8.39 18.00 13.37
C GLY A 161 9.76 18.44 12.84
N GLN A 162 10.82 18.30 13.63
CA GLN A 162 12.18 18.57 13.18
C GLN A 162 12.76 17.32 12.54
N ALA A 163 13.52 17.51 11.45
CA ALA A 163 14.07 16.41 10.68
C ALA A 163 15.38 15.88 11.29
N HIS A 164 15.47 14.57 11.34
CA HIS A 164 16.66 13.78 11.68
C HIS A 164 17.02 12.99 10.43
N VAL A 165 18.20 13.24 9.88
CA VAL A 165 18.61 12.76 8.57
C VAL A 165 19.80 11.82 8.75
N VAL A 166 19.75 10.69 8.06
CA VAL A 166 20.88 9.78 7.90
C VAL A 166 21.18 9.58 6.44
N PHE A 167 22.46 9.44 6.10
CA PHE A 167 22.90 9.31 4.72
C PHE A 167 24.25 8.60 4.66
N VAL A 168 24.55 8.05 3.50
CA VAL A 168 25.86 7.47 3.20
C VAL A 168 26.78 8.58 2.71
N LYS A 169 28.02 8.61 3.21
CA LYS A 169 29.07 9.51 2.70
C LYS A 169 30.25 8.67 2.20
N GLU A 170 30.60 8.86 0.92
CA GLU A 170 31.61 8.07 0.22
C GLU A 170 32.92 8.86 0.09
N ASN A 171 34.02 8.29 0.59
CA ASN A 171 35.37 8.85 0.43
C ASN A 171 36.23 8.00 -0.51
N GLY A 172 35.68 7.67 -1.69
CA GLY A 172 36.35 7.01 -2.81
C GLY A 172 36.71 5.52 -2.64
N SER A 173 36.88 4.99 -1.43
CA SER A 173 37.13 3.55 -1.18
C SER A 173 36.39 2.97 0.03
N TYR A 174 35.71 3.82 0.80
CA TYR A 174 34.91 3.47 1.96
C TYR A 174 33.65 4.33 1.95
N SER A 175 32.61 3.83 2.60
CA SER A 175 31.38 4.55 2.84
C SER A 175 30.99 4.34 4.30
N ASP A 176 30.52 5.42 4.92
CA ASP A 176 30.08 5.44 6.31
C ASP A 176 28.68 6.04 6.41
N ILE A 177 27.99 5.73 7.50
CA ILE A 177 26.69 6.33 7.81
C ILE A 177 26.92 7.60 8.62
N PHE A 178 26.38 8.70 8.13
CA PHE A 178 26.41 10.00 8.79
C PHE A 178 25.01 10.39 9.26
N TYR A 179 24.95 11.15 10.35
CA TYR A 179 23.73 11.64 10.96
C TYR A 179 23.79 13.15 11.20
N LEU A 180 22.65 13.81 11.03
CA LEU A 180 22.43 15.21 11.40
C LEU A 180 20.97 15.47 11.74
N LYS A 181 20.68 16.51 12.51
CA LYS A 181 19.31 16.93 12.83
C LYS A 181 19.14 18.43 12.80
N TRP A 182 17.92 18.89 12.51
CA TRP A 182 17.54 20.29 12.68
C TRP A 182 17.13 20.53 14.13
N ASP A 183 17.79 21.43 14.86
CA ASP A 183 17.44 21.73 16.26
C ASP A 183 16.39 22.86 16.41
N GLY A 184 15.92 23.40 15.29
CA GLY A 184 15.05 24.59 15.26
C GLY A 184 15.77 25.88 14.86
N ALA A 185 17.11 25.86 14.82
CA ALA A 185 17.93 27.00 14.44
C ALA A 185 19.07 26.64 13.47
N ALA A 186 19.64 25.44 13.58
CA ALA A 186 20.72 24.96 12.73
C ALA A 186 20.65 23.43 12.56
N TRP A 187 21.34 22.95 11.52
CA TRP A 187 21.68 21.55 11.38
C TRP A 187 22.88 21.24 12.29
N VAL A 188 22.71 20.25 13.18
CA VAL A 188 23.64 19.90 14.26
C VAL A 188 23.75 18.39 14.42
N ASP A 189 24.78 17.94 15.14
CA ASP A 189 24.97 16.54 15.51
C ASP A 189 23.92 16.11 16.57
N ALA A 190 23.88 14.82 16.93
CA ALA A 190 22.89 14.28 17.86
C ALA A 190 22.90 14.96 19.25
N ASP A 191 24.07 15.39 19.71
CA ASP A 191 24.26 16.11 20.98
C ASP A 191 23.90 17.59 20.94
N GLY A 192 23.48 18.10 19.77
CA GLY A 192 23.12 19.50 19.56
C GLY A 192 24.30 20.44 19.31
N THR A 193 25.49 19.90 19.04
CA THR A 193 26.69 20.66 18.70
C THR A 193 27.25 20.28 17.33
N GLY A 194 28.37 20.86 16.92
CA GLY A 194 29.02 20.53 15.66
C GLY A 194 28.39 21.19 14.43
N THR A 195 28.65 20.60 13.27
CA THR A 195 28.18 21.08 11.96
C THR A 195 27.11 20.18 11.34
N GLY A 196 26.59 19.20 12.10
CA GLY A 196 25.56 18.28 11.62
C GLY A 196 26.09 17.32 10.58
N GLU A 197 27.16 16.59 10.88
CA GLU A 197 27.67 15.49 10.04
C GLU A 197 28.44 14.49 10.93
N SER A 198 27.75 13.87 11.89
CA SER A 198 28.36 12.90 12.81
C SER A 198 28.45 11.53 12.15
N ASN A 199 29.65 10.95 12.02
CA ASN A 199 29.83 9.56 11.56
C ASN A 199 29.37 8.59 12.67
N VAL A 200 28.30 7.84 12.41
CA VAL A 200 27.66 6.94 13.39
C VAL A 200 28.05 5.48 13.23
N SER A 201 28.40 5.04 12.02
CA SER A 201 28.95 3.68 11.80
C SER A 201 30.36 3.56 12.39
N ASN A 202 31.17 4.61 12.20
CA ASN A 202 32.53 4.79 12.74
C ASN A 202 33.37 3.51 12.66
N SER A 203 33.33 2.84 11.51
CA SER A 203 34.03 1.60 11.25
C SER A 203 35.02 1.77 10.08
N SER A 204 35.90 0.79 9.88
CA SER A 204 36.76 0.75 8.68
C SER A 204 36.12 -0.04 7.54
N ASN A 205 34.83 -0.33 7.66
CA ASN A 205 34.07 -1.19 6.75
C ASN A 205 33.32 -0.31 5.73
N ILE A 206 32.54 -0.96 4.86
CA ILE A 206 31.68 -0.29 3.90
C ILE A 206 30.27 -0.36 4.48
N SER A 207 29.73 0.78 4.90
CA SER A 207 28.37 0.91 5.42
C SER A 207 27.45 1.56 4.37
N THR A 208 26.30 0.95 4.12
CA THR A 208 25.32 1.38 3.12
C THR A 208 23.89 1.12 3.57
N ASP A 209 22.93 1.61 2.78
CA ASP A 209 21.49 1.35 2.96
C ASP A 209 20.99 1.63 4.38
N PRO A 210 21.19 2.85 4.91
CA PRO A 210 20.68 3.19 6.22
C PRO A 210 19.16 3.36 6.20
N ASP A 211 18.54 3.12 7.34
CA ASP A 211 17.19 3.57 7.66
C ASP A 211 17.12 4.13 9.08
N ILE A 212 16.19 5.05 9.34
CA ILE A 212 16.07 5.78 10.61
C ILE A 212 14.62 5.89 11.06
N GLU A 213 14.40 5.67 12.36
CA GLU A 213 13.15 6.01 13.03
C GLU A 213 13.39 6.69 14.38
N ILE A 214 12.41 7.46 14.83
CA ILE A 214 12.49 8.24 16.08
C ILE A 214 11.60 7.62 17.15
N ASP A 215 12.18 7.33 18.32
CA ASP A 215 11.41 6.84 19.46
C ASP A 215 10.54 7.95 20.09
N ALA A 216 9.62 7.56 20.98
CA ALA A 216 8.72 8.51 21.66
C ALA A 216 9.43 9.53 22.59
N MET A 217 10.75 9.40 22.77
CA MET A 217 11.61 10.33 23.52
C MET A 217 12.47 11.20 22.60
N ASP A 218 12.16 11.22 21.30
CA ASP A 218 12.88 11.95 20.25
C ASP A 218 14.32 11.46 20.04
N ASN A 219 14.61 10.19 20.38
CA ASN A 219 15.91 9.59 20.10
C ASN A 219 15.92 8.83 18.77
N PRO A 220 16.91 9.09 17.90
CA PRO A 220 17.07 8.35 16.66
C PRO A 220 17.57 6.92 16.87
N HIS A 221 16.94 5.99 16.16
CA HIS A 221 17.32 4.61 15.99
C HIS A 221 17.68 4.41 14.52
N ILE A 222 18.80 3.76 14.23
CA ILE A 222 19.34 3.62 12.89
C ILE A 222 19.69 2.16 12.63
N VAL A 223 19.27 1.65 11.48
CA VAL A 223 19.77 0.38 10.91
C VAL A 223 20.59 0.67 9.67
N TYR A 224 21.54 -0.19 9.35
CA TYR A 224 22.33 -0.09 8.12
C TYR A 224 22.94 -1.44 7.74
N SER A 225 23.31 -1.59 6.48
CA SER A 225 24.10 -2.74 6.00
C SER A 225 25.59 -2.42 6.14
N GLU A 226 26.40 -3.38 6.56
CA GLU A 226 27.86 -3.21 6.62
C GLU A 226 28.60 -4.47 6.15
N ALA A 227 29.60 -4.28 5.29
CA ALA A 227 30.51 -5.34 4.83
C ALA A 227 31.96 -5.07 5.26
N ASN A 228 32.60 -6.11 5.81
CA ASN A 228 34.03 -6.11 6.17
C ASN A 228 34.94 -6.27 4.92
N GLY A 229 34.83 -5.31 4.00
CA GLY A 229 35.55 -5.26 2.73
C GLY A 229 34.83 -5.95 1.55
N ILE A 230 35.44 -5.87 0.36
CA ILE A 230 34.81 -6.18 -0.95
C ILE A 230 34.32 -7.64 -1.09
N ILE A 231 34.84 -8.58 -0.30
CA ILE A 231 34.53 -10.02 -0.44
C ILE A 231 33.74 -10.61 0.74
N ALA A 232 33.44 -9.82 1.76
CA ALA A 232 32.63 -10.25 2.88
C ALA A 232 31.13 -10.05 2.57
N PRO A 233 30.24 -10.93 3.04
CA PRO A 233 28.81 -10.64 3.01
C PRO A 233 28.51 -9.40 3.83
N ASN A 234 27.53 -8.62 3.37
CA ASN A 234 26.93 -7.56 4.18
C ASN A 234 26.14 -8.19 5.32
N GLU A 235 26.15 -7.51 6.46
CA GLU A 235 25.35 -7.84 7.64
C GLU A 235 24.55 -6.62 8.05
N ILE A 236 23.41 -6.81 8.72
CA ILE A 236 22.60 -5.71 9.22
C ILE A 236 23.06 -5.32 10.62
N TYR A 237 23.32 -4.03 10.81
CA TYR A 237 23.67 -3.44 12.08
C TYR A 237 22.58 -2.52 12.59
N TYR A 238 22.50 -2.41 13.91
CA TYR A 238 21.58 -1.52 14.62
C TYR A 238 22.35 -0.63 15.60
N ILE A 239 22.03 0.66 15.62
CA ILE A 239 22.56 1.64 16.58
C ILE A 239 21.46 2.63 16.99
N LYS A 240 21.53 3.18 18.19
CA LYS A 240 20.59 4.23 18.64
C LYS A 240 21.28 5.30 19.47
N TRP A 241 20.69 6.47 19.53
CA TRP A 241 21.09 7.51 20.48
C TRP A 241 20.39 7.29 21.82
N ASP A 242 21.12 7.30 22.94
CA ASP A 242 20.52 7.17 24.29
C ASP A 242 20.33 8.51 25.01
N SER A 243 20.22 9.59 24.24
CA SER A 243 20.29 10.99 24.69
C SER A 243 21.68 11.47 25.13
N SER A 244 22.72 10.61 25.10
CA SER A 244 24.09 11.00 25.49
C SER A 244 25.19 10.47 24.57
N ALA A 245 24.98 9.28 24.01
CA ALA A 245 25.92 8.62 23.12
C ALA A 245 25.18 7.71 22.14
N TRP A 246 25.85 7.38 21.04
CA TRP A 246 25.46 6.30 20.15
C TRP A 246 25.79 4.96 20.81
N VAL A 247 24.79 4.11 20.99
CA VAL A 247 24.88 2.83 21.70
C VAL A 247 24.15 1.73 20.94
N ASP A 248 24.48 0.48 21.26
CA ASP A 248 23.67 -0.65 20.81
C ASP A 248 22.26 -0.64 21.45
N ILE A 249 21.38 -1.53 20.99
CA ILE A 249 20.01 -1.65 21.55
C ILE A 249 19.99 -1.92 23.06
N SER A 250 21.05 -2.54 23.61
CA SER A 250 21.16 -2.86 25.05
C SER A 250 21.64 -1.68 25.91
N GLY A 251 22.04 -0.56 25.28
CA GLY A 251 22.53 0.64 25.94
C GLY A 251 24.00 0.57 26.31
N SER A 252 24.81 -0.26 25.64
CA SER A 252 26.23 -0.41 25.93
C SER A 252 27.11 -0.21 24.69
N GLY A 253 28.29 0.40 24.87
CA GLY A 253 29.30 0.55 23.81
C GLY A 253 29.02 1.66 22.79
N LEU A 254 29.99 1.89 21.90
CA LEU A 254 29.95 2.84 20.77
C LEU A 254 29.85 2.09 19.41
N ALA A 255 29.50 0.80 19.43
CA ALA A 255 29.50 -0.03 18.23
C ALA A 255 28.11 -0.61 18.02
N GLY A 256 27.54 -0.41 16.83
CA GLY A 256 26.29 -1.04 16.45
C GLY A 256 26.34 -2.55 16.64
N ILE A 257 25.18 -3.17 16.89
CA ILE A 257 25.07 -4.62 17.03
C ILE A 257 24.70 -5.25 15.70
N ASN A 258 25.43 -6.28 15.26
CA ASN A 258 25.01 -7.11 14.14
C ASN A 258 23.77 -7.92 14.53
N ILE A 259 22.67 -7.74 13.81
CA ILE A 259 21.38 -8.39 14.05
C ILE A 259 21.09 -9.57 13.11
N SER A 260 21.60 -9.57 11.88
CA SER A 260 21.41 -10.69 10.94
C SER A 260 22.25 -11.90 11.36
N ASN A 261 23.52 -11.64 11.65
CA ASN A 261 24.55 -12.57 12.14
C ASN A 261 24.46 -13.96 11.50
N ASP A 262 24.37 -14.01 10.17
CA ASP A 262 24.34 -15.26 9.41
C ASP A 262 25.56 -15.37 8.48
N THR A 263 25.50 -16.20 7.44
CA THR A 263 26.61 -16.37 6.48
C THR A 263 26.25 -15.86 5.09
N TYR A 264 25.08 -15.26 4.97
CA TYR A 264 24.47 -14.79 3.75
C TYR A 264 24.62 -13.27 3.65
N ASN A 265 24.58 -12.77 2.42
CA ASN A 265 24.63 -11.34 2.19
C ASN A 265 23.26 -10.73 2.56
N SER A 266 23.23 -9.98 3.66
CA SER A 266 22.06 -9.27 4.16
C SER A 266 22.14 -7.78 3.80
N VAL A 267 21.11 -7.25 3.14
CA VAL A 267 21.09 -5.89 2.57
C VAL A 267 19.72 -5.25 2.72
N THR A 268 19.66 -3.93 2.46
CA THR A 268 18.43 -3.11 2.40
C THR A 268 17.53 -3.31 3.62
N PRO A 269 18.03 -3.02 4.84
CA PRO A 269 17.21 -3.06 6.03
C PRO A 269 16.17 -1.95 5.99
N ASP A 270 15.05 -2.19 6.65
CA ASP A 270 13.99 -1.21 6.89
C ASP A 270 13.58 -1.34 8.37
N LEU A 271 13.46 -0.20 9.05
CA LEU A 271 13.23 -0.08 10.47
C LEU A 271 11.88 0.56 10.71
N ASP A 272 11.16 0.01 11.69
CA ASP A 272 10.00 0.68 12.26
C ASP A 272 10.03 0.60 13.79
N ILE A 273 9.40 1.55 14.46
CA ILE A 273 9.22 1.54 15.91
C ILE A 273 7.73 1.56 16.20
N ASP A 274 7.24 0.47 16.80
CA ASP A 274 5.83 0.35 17.09
C ASP A 274 5.36 1.35 18.18
N ALA A 275 4.03 1.48 18.31
CA ALA A 275 3.42 2.36 19.32
C ALA A 275 3.77 1.98 20.78
N PHE A 276 4.38 0.81 21.03
CA PHE A 276 4.87 0.38 22.34
C PHE A 276 6.37 0.66 22.54
N GLY A 277 7.06 1.17 21.52
CA GLY A 277 8.49 1.48 21.53
C GLY A 277 9.39 0.28 21.21
N TYR A 278 8.87 -0.79 20.62
CA TYR A 278 9.68 -1.91 20.16
C TYR A 278 10.16 -1.66 18.74
N SER A 279 11.46 -1.84 18.52
CA SER A 279 12.08 -1.73 17.18
C SER A 279 11.87 -3.01 16.38
N HIS A 280 11.43 -2.85 15.15
CA HIS A 280 11.12 -3.88 14.18
C HIS A 280 12.06 -3.69 13.00
N VAL A 281 12.76 -4.74 12.58
CA VAL A 281 13.69 -4.65 11.45
C VAL A 281 13.40 -5.76 10.48
N ALA A 282 13.18 -5.38 9.22
CA ALA A 282 13.10 -6.30 8.10
C ALA A 282 14.31 -6.08 7.18
N TRP A 283 14.77 -7.11 6.49
CA TRP A 283 15.87 -7.00 5.53
C TRP A 283 15.77 -8.05 4.45
N LEU A 284 16.59 -7.90 3.40
CA LEU A 284 16.74 -8.91 2.36
C LEU A 284 18.00 -9.71 2.61
N SER A 285 17.91 -11.04 2.63
CA SER A 285 19.09 -11.91 2.76
C SER A 285 19.13 -12.96 1.65
N ASP A 286 20.33 -13.19 1.12
CA ASP A 286 20.60 -14.19 0.09
C ASP A 286 20.24 -15.60 0.56
N ILE A 287 19.79 -16.46 -0.36
CA ILE A 287 19.57 -17.88 -0.11
C ILE A 287 20.53 -18.75 -0.93
N ASN A 288 21.04 -19.83 -0.32
CA ASN A 288 21.98 -20.77 -0.94
C ASN A 288 21.28 -21.62 -2.02
N LEU A 289 21.22 -21.10 -3.25
CA LEU A 289 20.88 -21.89 -4.44
C LEU A 289 22.05 -21.85 -5.45
N PRO A 290 22.57 -23.01 -5.90
CA PRO A 290 23.64 -23.04 -6.88
C PRO A 290 23.25 -22.32 -8.18
N GLY A 291 23.87 -21.17 -8.45
CA GLY A 291 23.75 -20.43 -9.71
C GLY A 291 22.60 -19.41 -9.81
N ALA A 292 21.97 -19.01 -8.69
CA ALA A 292 20.95 -17.95 -8.66
C ALA A 292 21.19 -16.96 -7.50
N TYR A 293 21.05 -15.65 -7.76
CA TYR A 293 21.01 -14.61 -6.72
C TYR A 293 19.54 -14.42 -6.32
N ASN A 294 19.10 -15.19 -5.34
CA ASN A 294 17.75 -15.08 -4.80
C ASN A 294 17.84 -14.50 -3.39
N ARG A 295 17.01 -13.50 -3.10
CA ARG A 295 16.85 -12.92 -1.77
C ARG A 295 15.47 -13.22 -1.22
N ASP A 296 15.42 -13.61 0.05
CA ASP A 296 14.19 -13.71 0.83
C ASP A 296 14.08 -12.48 1.77
N VAL A 297 12.85 -12.20 2.22
CA VAL A 297 12.55 -11.18 3.22
C VAL A 297 12.67 -11.82 4.61
N TYR A 298 13.49 -11.21 5.45
CA TYR A 298 13.73 -11.60 6.83
C TYR A 298 13.18 -10.53 7.78
N TYR A 299 12.84 -10.92 9.01
CA TYR A 299 12.27 -10.03 10.01
C TYR A 299 12.66 -10.44 11.43
N LEU A 300 12.99 -9.44 12.25
CA LEU A 300 13.16 -9.53 13.70
C LEU A 300 12.51 -8.33 14.40
N LYS A 301 12.13 -8.52 15.66
CA LYS A 301 11.76 -7.43 16.57
C LYS A 301 12.55 -7.50 17.86
N TYR A 302 12.82 -6.35 18.47
CA TYR A 302 13.42 -6.30 19.78
C TYR A 302 12.33 -6.31 20.85
N ASN A 303 12.23 -7.38 21.65
CA ASN A 303 11.18 -7.53 22.66
C ASN A 303 11.49 -6.86 24.02
N GLY A 304 12.46 -5.95 24.07
CA GLY A 304 12.96 -5.34 25.30
C GLY A 304 14.08 -6.12 26.00
N SER A 305 14.44 -7.31 25.49
CA SER A 305 15.54 -8.11 26.03
C SER A 305 16.44 -8.73 24.97
N ALA A 306 15.88 -9.14 23.84
CA ALA A 306 16.60 -9.74 22.73
C ALA A 306 15.88 -9.47 21.41
N TRP A 307 16.64 -9.56 20.32
CA TRP A 307 16.09 -9.71 18.98
C TRP A 307 15.45 -11.09 18.87
N VAL A 308 14.18 -11.11 18.48
CA VAL A 308 13.37 -12.31 18.34
C VAL A 308 12.57 -12.25 17.06
N ASP A 309 12.14 -13.41 16.56
CA ASP A 309 11.23 -13.49 15.43
C ASP A 309 9.83 -12.93 15.78
N VAL A 310 8.93 -13.02 14.81
CA VAL A 310 7.61 -12.40 14.89
C VAL A 310 6.72 -12.92 16.00
N ASP A 311 6.90 -14.18 16.43
CA ASP A 311 6.11 -14.74 17.53
C ASP A 311 6.59 -14.24 18.91
N GLY A 312 7.78 -13.65 18.94
CA GLY A 312 8.40 -13.07 20.13
C GLY A 312 9.31 -14.02 20.90
N THR A 313 9.59 -15.22 20.37
CA THR A 313 10.34 -16.28 21.05
C THR A 313 11.47 -16.88 20.20
N GLY A 314 12.70 -16.43 20.46
CA GLY A 314 13.87 -16.95 19.75
C GLY A 314 13.93 -16.44 18.32
N ILE A 315 14.62 -17.16 17.42
CA ILE A 315 14.92 -16.73 16.04
C ILE A 315 14.56 -17.84 15.03
N GLY A 316 13.51 -18.62 15.31
CA GLY A 316 13.19 -19.82 14.55
C GLY A 316 12.49 -19.53 13.23
N ASP A 317 11.60 -18.52 13.21
CA ASP A 317 10.70 -18.21 12.09
C ASP A 317 10.90 -16.78 11.56
N ILE A 318 12.14 -16.46 11.18
CA ILE A 318 12.53 -15.12 10.71
C ILE A 318 12.22 -14.86 9.22
N VAL A 319 11.95 -15.89 8.43
CA VAL A 319 11.70 -15.77 6.98
C VAL A 319 10.22 -15.47 6.70
N VAL A 320 9.97 -14.35 6.00
CA VAL A 320 8.63 -13.84 5.69
C VAL A 320 8.15 -14.31 4.32
N SER A 321 9.01 -14.25 3.30
CA SER A 321 8.66 -14.54 1.91
C SER A 321 8.57 -16.04 1.59
N GLY A 322 8.91 -16.94 2.51
CA GLY A 322 8.63 -18.38 2.39
C GLY A 322 9.34 -19.10 1.23
N GLY A 323 10.49 -18.62 0.74
CA GLY A 323 11.34 -19.36 -0.20
C GLY A 323 10.77 -19.53 -1.60
N PHE A 324 9.96 -18.57 -2.09
CA PHE A 324 9.61 -18.54 -3.52
C PHE A 324 10.90 -18.52 -4.35
N MET A 325 10.92 -19.12 -5.55
CA MET A 325 12.05 -18.98 -6.50
C MET A 325 12.21 -17.54 -7.05
N ASN A 326 11.68 -16.54 -6.34
CA ASN A 326 11.69 -15.14 -6.68
C ASN A 326 12.69 -14.41 -5.77
N THR A 327 13.48 -13.51 -6.36
CA THR A 327 14.26 -12.55 -5.59
C THR A 327 13.34 -11.41 -5.13
N ALA A 328 13.40 -11.11 -3.83
CA ALA A 328 12.78 -9.93 -3.25
C ALA A 328 13.63 -8.67 -3.51
N ASP A 329 12.98 -7.53 -3.65
CA ASP A 329 13.60 -6.23 -3.86
C ASP A 329 12.64 -5.10 -3.43
N TYR A 330 13.15 -3.90 -3.18
CA TYR A 330 12.36 -2.75 -2.71
C TYR A 330 11.53 -3.05 -1.44
N LEU A 331 12.15 -3.64 -0.42
CA LEU A 331 11.46 -3.97 0.83
C LEU A 331 10.95 -2.70 1.53
N CYS A 332 9.74 -2.77 2.07
CA CYS A 332 9.18 -1.80 3.01
C CYS A 332 8.52 -2.54 4.18
N LEU A 333 8.60 -1.96 5.38
CA LEU A 333 8.08 -2.39 6.66
C LEU A 333 7.31 -1.21 7.26
N ASP A 334 6.19 -1.53 7.90
CA ASP A 334 5.44 -0.61 8.74
C ASP A 334 4.69 -1.42 9.81
N THR A 335 4.33 -0.81 10.94
CA THR A 335 3.62 -1.47 12.03
C THR A 335 2.30 -0.78 12.30
N ASP A 336 1.26 -1.59 12.51
CA ASP A 336 -0.03 -1.04 12.90
C ASP A 336 0.00 -0.54 14.37
N ALA A 337 -1.07 0.14 14.79
CA ALA A 337 -1.22 0.62 16.16
C ALA A 337 -1.18 -0.49 17.25
N PHE A 338 -1.19 -1.76 16.87
CA PHE A 338 -1.05 -2.91 17.76
C PHE A 338 0.35 -3.56 17.70
N GLY A 339 1.29 -2.94 16.97
CA GLY A 339 2.64 -3.49 16.76
C GLY A 339 2.65 -4.69 15.82
N THR A 340 1.63 -4.83 14.96
CA THR A 340 1.61 -5.89 13.95
C THR A 340 2.48 -5.47 12.77
N PRO A 341 3.57 -6.20 12.46
CA PRO A 341 4.40 -5.89 11.31
C PRO A 341 3.66 -6.20 10.01
N CYS A 342 3.76 -5.25 9.09
CA CYS A 342 3.27 -5.29 7.72
C CYS A 342 4.43 -5.01 6.79
N MET A 343 4.57 -5.78 5.72
CA MET A 343 5.67 -5.64 4.78
C MET A 343 5.16 -5.68 3.35
N ALA A 344 5.79 -4.89 2.49
CA ALA A 344 5.61 -4.94 1.05
C ALA A 344 6.96 -5.08 0.35
N TRP A 345 7.00 -5.79 -0.77
CA TRP A 345 8.21 -5.94 -1.57
C TRP A 345 7.87 -6.27 -3.00
N THR A 346 8.81 -6.01 -3.91
CA THR A 346 8.74 -6.55 -5.26
C THR A 346 9.32 -7.96 -5.28
N SER A 347 8.67 -8.89 -5.99
CA SER A 347 9.19 -10.23 -6.24
C SER A 347 9.38 -10.47 -7.73
N SER A 348 10.51 -11.07 -8.13
CA SER A 348 10.77 -11.44 -9.52
C SER A 348 11.52 -12.78 -9.64
N LEU A 349 11.18 -13.64 -10.61
CA LEU A 349 11.99 -14.82 -10.93
C LEU A 349 13.34 -14.38 -11.52
N TYR A 350 14.44 -14.85 -10.92
CA TYR A 350 15.80 -14.59 -11.38
C TYR A 350 16.08 -15.24 -12.75
N ASN A 351 16.78 -14.53 -13.66
CA ASN A 351 17.23 -15.03 -14.99
C ASN A 351 16.15 -15.50 -15.99
N VAL A 352 14.91 -15.03 -15.86
CA VAL A 352 13.87 -15.26 -16.87
C VAL A 352 13.54 -13.94 -17.56
N ALA A 353 13.90 -13.79 -18.84
CA ALA A 353 13.36 -12.72 -19.66
C ALA A 353 11.82 -12.83 -19.62
N ASP A 354 11.12 -11.72 -19.34
CA ASP A 354 9.67 -11.67 -19.10
C ASP A 354 9.18 -12.38 -17.83
N SER A 355 10.03 -12.46 -16.80
CA SER A 355 9.65 -12.92 -15.46
C SER A 355 8.42 -12.14 -14.92
N PRO A 356 7.40 -12.81 -14.34
CA PRO A 356 6.27 -12.15 -13.70
C PRO A 356 6.78 -11.42 -12.45
N VAL A 357 7.16 -10.16 -12.62
CA VAL A 357 7.45 -9.25 -11.52
C VAL A 357 6.12 -8.86 -10.87
N GLY A 358 6.10 -8.78 -9.55
CA GLY A 358 4.93 -8.24 -8.88
C GLY A 358 5.19 -7.84 -7.45
N VAL A 359 4.43 -6.82 -7.05
CA VAL A 359 4.31 -6.33 -5.68
C VAL A 359 3.67 -7.42 -4.82
N ARG A 360 4.27 -7.60 -3.65
CA ARG A 360 3.87 -8.52 -2.60
C ARG A 360 3.56 -7.74 -1.34
N TYR A 361 2.70 -8.31 -0.50
CA TYR A 361 2.38 -7.81 0.83
C TYR A 361 2.18 -8.97 1.80
N ALA A 362 2.65 -8.82 3.03
CA ALA A 362 2.39 -9.73 4.14
C ALA A 362 2.19 -8.98 5.45
N GLN A 363 1.34 -9.50 6.31
CA GLN A 363 1.16 -9.06 7.69
C GLN A 363 1.14 -10.28 8.63
N TRP A 364 1.51 -10.07 9.89
CA TRP A 364 1.42 -11.13 10.88
C TRP A 364 -0.02 -11.31 11.38
N SER A 365 -0.57 -12.52 11.26
CA SER A 365 -1.92 -12.84 11.75
C SER A 365 -1.98 -13.20 13.24
N GLY A 366 -0.84 -13.26 13.92
CA GLY A 366 -0.70 -13.86 15.25
C GLY A 366 -0.21 -15.32 15.22
N SER A 367 -0.21 -15.97 14.05
CA SER A 367 0.24 -17.37 13.90
C SER A 367 0.96 -17.71 12.59
N ALA A 368 0.83 -16.84 11.59
CA ALA A 368 1.45 -16.99 10.28
C ALA A 368 1.51 -15.64 9.56
N TRP A 369 2.45 -15.51 8.64
CA TRP A 369 2.46 -14.44 7.65
C TRP A 369 1.36 -14.66 6.62
N THR A 370 0.51 -13.66 6.43
CA THR A 370 -0.67 -13.73 5.55
C THR A 370 -0.87 -12.45 4.76
N ASP A 371 -1.71 -12.49 3.73
CA ASP A 371 -2.29 -11.27 3.17
C ASP A 371 -3.30 -10.61 4.15
N PRO A 372 -3.85 -9.43 3.84
CA PRO A 372 -4.85 -8.77 4.69
C PRO A 372 -6.15 -9.55 4.89
N ASP A 373 -6.40 -10.59 4.10
CA ASP A 373 -7.55 -11.50 4.26
C ASP A 373 -7.24 -12.71 5.15
N GLY A 374 -6.02 -12.83 5.68
CA GLY A 374 -5.61 -13.95 6.52
C GLY A 374 -5.20 -15.20 5.76
N PHE A 375 -4.94 -15.12 4.45
CA PHE A 375 -4.47 -16.25 3.63
C PHE A 375 -3.02 -16.06 3.20
N ALA A 376 -2.17 -17.08 3.42
CA ALA A 376 -0.79 -17.11 2.94
C ALA A 376 -0.66 -16.95 1.41
N ALA A 377 -1.70 -17.30 0.65
CA ALA A 377 -1.66 -17.32 -0.81
C ALA A 377 -2.08 -16.01 -1.50
N GLY A 378 -2.41 -14.97 -0.73
CA GLY A 378 -2.94 -13.72 -1.28
C GLY A 378 -1.99 -12.54 -1.25
N MET A 379 -0.70 -12.80 -1.00
CA MET A 379 0.34 -11.78 -0.89
C MET A 379 0.53 -10.98 -2.18
N PHE A 380 -0.04 -11.39 -3.33
CA PHE A 380 0.06 -10.64 -4.59
C PHE A 380 -0.83 -9.38 -4.57
N VAL A 381 -0.21 -8.21 -4.72
CA VAL A 381 -0.90 -6.91 -4.82
C VAL A 381 -1.11 -6.54 -6.30
N SER A 382 -0.01 -6.43 -7.06
CA SER A 382 -0.02 -6.02 -8.47
C SER A 382 1.17 -6.62 -9.23
N SER A 383 1.13 -6.59 -10.57
CA SER A 383 2.27 -6.91 -11.45
C SER A 383 3.28 -5.76 -11.59
N GLY A 384 3.21 -4.75 -10.72
CA GLY A 384 4.15 -3.63 -10.68
C GLY A 384 5.52 -3.96 -10.08
N VAL A 385 6.39 -2.96 -10.07
CA VAL A 385 7.78 -2.98 -9.59
C VAL A 385 8.03 -1.74 -8.74
N GLY A 386 8.90 -1.85 -7.73
CA GLY A 386 9.11 -0.77 -6.77
C GLY A 386 7.96 -0.70 -5.79
N THR A 387 8.28 -0.39 -4.54
CA THR A 387 7.31 -0.41 -3.45
C THR A 387 7.59 0.72 -2.49
N SER A 388 6.53 1.38 -2.05
CA SER A 388 6.46 2.17 -0.82
C SER A 388 5.17 1.79 -0.11
N LEU A 389 5.25 1.63 1.21
CA LEU A 389 4.18 1.16 2.08
C LEU A 389 3.92 2.21 3.17
N ASP A 390 2.65 2.35 3.52
CA ASP A 390 2.23 2.98 4.77
C ASP A 390 0.89 2.40 5.20
N LEU A 391 0.59 2.45 6.48
CA LEU A 391 -0.67 2.01 7.06
C LEU A 391 -1.56 3.20 7.42
N ASP A 392 -2.85 3.10 7.09
CA ASP A 392 -3.81 4.08 7.59
C ASP A 392 -4.02 3.93 9.12
N ASN A 393 -4.70 4.87 9.76
CA ASN A 393 -4.95 4.84 11.22
C ASN A 393 -5.75 3.61 11.70
N THR A 394 -6.25 2.78 10.79
CA THR A 394 -6.94 1.53 11.10
C THR A 394 -6.08 0.28 10.85
N GLY A 395 -4.81 0.46 10.46
CA GLY A 395 -3.87 -0.60 10.11
C GLY A 395 -4.07 -1.14 8.70
N ARG A 396 -4.79 -0.43 7.81
CA ARG A 396 -4.98 -0.90 6.42
C ARG A 396 -3.84 -0.40 5.54
N PRO A 397 -3.21 -1.30 4.77
CA PRO A 397 -2.07 -0.91 3.94
C PRO A 397 -2.48 -0.12 2.70
N GLY A 398 -1.71 0.92 2.41
CA GLY A 398 -1.57 1.55 1.10
C GLY A 398 -0.22 1.19 0.50
N VAL A 399 -0.19 0.85 -0.78
CA VAL A 399 1.04 0.50 -1.49
C VAL A 399 1.14 1.31 -2.78
N MET A 400 2.27 1.98 -2.94
CA MET A 400 2.65 2.71 -4.14
C MET A 400 3.69 1.90 -4.93
N PHE A 401 3.54 1.84 -6.25
CA PHE A 401 4.42 1.07 -7.14
C PHE A 401 4.41 1.61 -8.56
N ARG A 402 5.37 1.16 -9.39
CA ARG A 402 5.42 1.46 -10.82
C ARG A 402 4.78 0.34 -11.63
N THR A 403 3.98 0.69 -12.62
CA THR A 403 3.43 -0.21 -13.64
C THR A 403 4.18 -0.05 -14.97
N GLY A 404 4.21 -1.12 -15.77
CA GLY A 404 5.08 -1.22 -16.96
C GLY A 404 6.45 -1.75 -16.57
N GLY A 405 6.86 -2.88 -17.16
CA GLY A 405 8.09 -3.59 -16.78
C GLY A 405 9.34 -2.69 -16.74
N ALA A 406 10.36 -3.13 -16.01
CA ALA A 406 11.65 -2.44 -16.01
C ALA A 406 12.08 -2.17 -17.46
N TRP A 407 12.36 -0.90 -17.79
CA TRP A 407 12.89 -0.46 -19.10
C TRP A 407 11.90 -0.30 -20.27
N VAL A 408 10.57 -0.36 -20.06
CA VAL A 408 9.61 -0.01 -21.15
C VAL A 408 9.13 1.45 -21.07
N SER A 409 9.14 2.14 -22.21
CA SER A 409 8.39 3.39 -22.37
C SER A 409 6.91 3.09 -22.15
N GLY A 410 6.24 3.87 -21.30
CA GLY A 410 4.87 3.50 -20.89
C GLY A 410 4.66 3.39 -19.38
N SER A 411 5.69 3.58 -18.56
CA SER A 411 5.58 3.28 -17.13
C SER A 411 4.82 4.35 -16.37
N SER A 412 4.09 3.97 -15.33
CA SER A 412 3.28 4.91 -14.55
C SER A 412 3.33 4.60 -13.07
N VAL A 413 3.15 5.65 -12.28
CA VAL A 413 3.04 5.51 -10.82
C VAL A 413 1.61 5.12 -10.50
N SER A 414 1.46 4.12 -9.66
CA SER A 414 0.19 3.54 -9.24
C SER A 414 0.11 3.44 -7.73
N PHE A 415 -1.10 3.56 -7.22
CA PHE A 415 -1.41 3.42 -5.81
C PHE A 415 -2.59 2.46 -5.64
N LEU A 416 -2.51 1.56 -4.66
CA LEU A 416 -3.62 0.72 -4.24
C LEU A 416 -3.70 0.72 -2.72
N GLN A 417 -4.92 0.74 -2.19
CA GLN A 417 -5.20 0.62 -0.76
C GLN A 417 -6.06 -0.61 -0.48
N TRP A 418 -5.88 -1.18 0.70
CA TRP A 418 -6.73 -2.25 1.19
C TRP A 418 -8.03 -1.70 1.76
N ARG A 419 -9.17 -2.18 1.26
CA ARG A 419 -10.50 -1.78 1.76
C ARG A 419 -11.32 -3.01 2.10
N THR A 420 -12.15 -2.90 3.14
CA THR A 420 -13.04 -3.96 3.65
C THR A 420 -14.51 -3.54 3.66
N ASP A 421 -14.79 -2.29 3.27
CA ASP A 421 -16.08 -1.60 3.36
C ASP A 421 -16.75 -1.38 1.99
N LEU A 422 -16.32 -2.12 0.97
CA LEU A 422 -16.78 -1.90 -0.40
C LEU A 422 -18.22 -2.37 -0.60
N THR A 423 -19.07 -1.47 -1.09
CA THR A 423 -20.40 -1.79 -1.59
C THR A 423 -20.36 -1.93 -3.11
N PRO A 424 -20.88 -3.02 -3.71
CA PRO A 424 -20.82 -3.20 -5.15
C PRO A 424 -21.64 -2.11 -5.87
N THR A 425 -20.98 -1.29 -6.67
CA THR A 425 -21.64 -0.33 -7.57
C THR A 425 -22.27 -1.09 -8.74
N PRO A 426 -23.60 -1.06 -8.93
CA PRO A 426 -24.23 -1.76 -10.05
C PRO A 426 -23.93 -1.02 -11.36
N THR A 427 -23.09 -1.59 -12.22
CA THR A 427 -22.80 -1.08 -13.57
C THR A 427 -24.02 -1.26 -14.48
N ALA A 428 -24.61 -0.15 -14.96
CA ALA A 428 -25.74 -0.20 -15.88
C ALA A 428 -25.29 -0.57 -17.30
N THR A 429 -25.61 -1.78 -17.77
CA THR A 429 -25.39 -2.18 -19.16
C THR A 429 -26.55 -1.70 -20.04
N LEU A 430 -26.30 -0.76 -20.95
CA LEU A 430 -27.27 -0.33 -21.96
C LEU A 430 -27.54 -1.48 -22.94
N THR A 431 -28.72 -2.10 -22.85
CA THR A 431 -29.15 -3.09 -23.84
C THR A 431 -29.85 -2.37 -25.00
N ALA A 432 -29.17 -2.24 -26.13
CA ALA A 432 -29.78 -1.71 -27.35
C ALA A 432 -30.87 -2.68 -27.85
N THR A 433 -32.14 -2.27 -27.77
CA THR A 433 -33.26 -3.06 -28.31
C THR A 433 -33.46 -2.64 -29.77
N SER A 434 -33.21 -3.54 -30.72
CA SER A 434 -33.45 -3.29 -32.14
C SER A 434 -34.95 -3.41 -32.45
N THR A 435 -35.63 -2.27 -32.61
CA THR A 435 -36.96 -2.23 -33.23
C THR A 435 -36.83 -2.23 -34.75
N TYR A 436 -37.27 -3.31 -35.41
CA TYR A 436 -37.39 -3.35 -36.87
C TYR A 436 -38.65 -2.59 -37.31
N SER A 437 -38.46 -1.47 -38.02
CA SER A 437 -39.54 -0.78 -38.74
C SER A 437 -39.46 -1.11 -40.24
N ILE A 438 -40.54 -1.65 -40.81
CA ILE A 438 -40.66 -1.91 -42.25
C ILE A 438 -41.11 -0.60 -42.93
N THR A 439 -40.25 -0.02 -43.75
CA THR A 439 -40.53 1.20 -44.53
C THR A 439 -40.95 0.80 -45.95
N GLN A 440 -42.12 1.25 -46.42
CA GLN A 440 -42.46 1.25 -47.85
C GLN A 440 -42.19 2.64 -48.45
N THR A 441 -41.55 2.63 -49.61
CA THR A 441 -41.03 3.77 -50.36
C THR A 441 -42.11 4.43 -51.23
N GLN A 442 -42.19 5.77 -51.23
CA GLN A 442 -42.52 6.53 -52.43
C GLN A 442 -41.84 7.91 -52.46
N THR A 443 -41.51 8.33 -53.68
CA THR A 443 -40.57 9.37 -54.11
C THR A 443 -41.26 10.71 -54.40
N ALA A 444 -40.63 11.85 -54.09
CA ALA A 444 -40.41 13.04 -54.99
C ALA A 444 -40.22 14.41 -54.27
N THR A 445 -38.99 14.95 -54.40
CA THR A 445 -38.57 16.36 -54.70
C THR A 445 -38.75 17.53 -53.68
N PRO A 446 -38.06 18.70 -53.79
CA PRO A 446 -37.04 19.15 -52.84
C PRO A 446 -37.25 20.56 -52.19
N THR A 447 -36.33 20.90 -51.27
CA THR A 447 -35.88 22.27 -50.87
C THR A 447 -36.59 22.97 -49.69
N GLN A 448 -35.90 23.09 -48.54
CA GLN A 448 -35.36 24.36 -48.01
C GLN A 448 -34.56 24.15 -46.71
N THR A 449 -33.44 24.87 -46.63
CA THR A 449 -32.47 24.94 -45.52
C THR A 449 -32.96 25.90 -44.43
N LEU A 450 -32.88 25.52 -43.15
CA LEU A 450 -32.63 26.46 -42.05
C LEU A 450 -31.96 25.72 -40.88
N THR A 451 -30.79 26.25 -40.49
CA THR A 451 -29.96 25.83 -39.36
C THR A 451 -30.59 26.30 -38.05
N ASN A 452 -30.72 25.42 -37.06
CA ASN A 452 -30.83 25.83 -35.66
C ASN A 452 -30.16 24.78 -34.76
N THR A 453 -29.07 25.20 -34.14
CA THR A 453 -28.38 24.52 -33.05
C THR A 453 -29.28 24.56 -31.82
N GLN A 454 -29.60 23.41 -31.24
CA GLN A 454 -30.04 23.36 -29.85
C GLN A 454 -29.58 22.07 -29.17
N THR A 455 -28.72 22.27 -28.17
CA THR A 455 -28.32 21.33 -27.13
C THR A 455 -29.54 21.03 -26.26
N ALA A 456 -30.00 19.78 -26.23
CA ALA A 456 -31.01 19.33 -25.28
C ALA A 456 -30.35 18.54 -24.14
N THR A 457 -29.96 19.26 -23.09
CA THR A 457 -29.78 18.70 -21.76
C THR A 457 -31.17 18.39 -21.20
N GLN A 458 -31.51 17.11 -21.02
CA GLN A 458 -32.72 16.75 -20.28
C GLN A 458 -32.36 16.56 -18.80
N SER A 459 -32.85 17.48 -17.95
CA SER A 459 -32.90 17.31 -16.51
C SER A 459 -34.09 16.43 -16.13
N VAL A 460 -33.86 15.33 -15.42
CA VAL A 460 -34.95 14.58 -14.76
C VAL A 460 -35.09 15.11 -13.33
N THR A 461 -36.23 15.75 -13.09
CA THR A 461 -36.72 16.17 -11.76
C THR A 461 -37.09 14.92 -10.95
N GLN A 462 -36.43 14.68 -9.81
CA GLN A 462 -36.91 13.72 -8.81
C GLN A 462 -37.99 14.37 -7.94
N THR A 463 -39.19 13.79 -7.92
CA THR A 463 -40.25 14.14 -6.99
C THR A 463 -39.99 13.45 -5.65
N MET A 464 -39.43 14.18 -4.68
CA MET A 464 -39.33 13.72 -3.28
C MET A 464 -40.66 13.97 -2.56
N THR A 465 -41.32 12.90 -2.09
CA THR A 465 -42.48 13.02 -1.19
C THR A 465 -42.00 12.75 0.24
N GLY A 466 -41.66 13.81 0.99
CA GLY A 466 -41.30 13.70 2.41
C GLY A 466 -42.56 13.77 3.29
N THR A 467 -42.69 12.88 4.27
CA THR A 467 -43.73 12.97 5.31
C THR A 467 -43.10 13.58 6.56
N LEU A 468 -43.62 14.72 7.03
CA LEU A 468 -43.13 15.44 8.21
C LEU A 468 -43.53 14.69 9.49
N THR A 469 -42.56 14.37 10.35
CA THR A 469 -42.84 13.98 11.74
C THR A 469 -42.12 14.94 12.67
N ALA A 470 -42.87 15.78 13.39
CA ALA A 470 -42.31 16.71 14.37
C ALA A 470 -42.09 15.99 15.70
N SER A 471 -40.88 16.09 16.27
CA SER A 471 -40.61 15.68 17.65
C SER A 471 -40.60 16.90 18.56
N VAL A 472 -41.28 16.82 19.71
CA VAL A 472 -41.45 17.92 20.66
C VAL A 472 -40.45 17.77 21.80
N THR A 473 -39.57 18.74 21.99
CA THR A 473 -38.69 18.83 23.16
C THR A 473 -39.08 20.06 23.99
N LEU A 474 -39.40 19.86 25.28
CA LEU A 474 -39.82 20.92 26.20
C LEU A 474 -38.60 21.48 26.95
N THR A 475 -38.42 22.80 26.90
CA THR A 475 -37.41 23.49 27.72
C THR A 475 -38.09 24.57 28.57
N VAL A 476 -37.90 24.52 29.89
CA VAL A 476 -38.47 25.47 30.87
C VAL A 476 -37.43 26.54 31.17
N THR A 477 -37.81 27.81 31.01
CA THR A 477 -36.95 28.95 31.37
C THR A 477 -37.66 29.81 32.41
N TRP A 478 -36.98 30.11 33.52
CA TRP A 478 -37.50 30.91 34.61
C TRP A 478 -36.98 32.36 34.53
N THR A 479 -37.87 33.33 34.68
CA THR A 479 -37.50 34.75 34.82
C THR A 479 -38.11 35.32 36.09
N HIS A 480 -37.30 36.08 36.83
CA HIS A 480 -37.62 36.63 38.14
C HIS A 480 -38.02 38.10 37.99
N THR A 481 -39.19 38.49 38.53
CA THR A 481 -39.58 39.89 38.71
C THR A 481 -40.17 40.09 40.10
N ALA A 482 -39.90 41.26 40.68
CA ALA A 482 -40.37 41.65 42.01
C ALA A 482 -41.91 41.83 42.05
N GLU A 483 -42.52 41.41 43.16
CA GLU A 483 -43.95 41.25 43.48
C GLU A 483 -44.66 39.94 43.01
N PRO A 484 -45.45 39.29 43.90
CA PRO A 484 -45.62 37.84 43.85
C PRO A 484 -46.85 37.43 43.04
N THR A 485 -46.69 37.27 41.73
CA THR A 485 -47.59 36.45 40.92
C THR A 485 -46.79 35.69 39.87
N PHE A 486 -46.77 34.36 39.98
CA PHE A 486 -46.03 33.46 39.11
C PHE A 486 -46.89 33.03 37.92
N THR A 487 -46.40 33.25 36.70
CA THR A 487 -47.06 32.74 35.47
C THR A 487 -46.01 32.08 34.57
N PRO A 488 -46.06 30.76 34.32
CA PRO A 488 -45.16 30.10 33.38
C PRO A 488 -45.57 30.37 31.94
N THR A 489 -44.61 30.72 31.09
CA THR A 489 -44.81 30.93 29.65
C THR A 489 -44.15 29.79 28.87
N TRP A 490 -44.91 29.11 28.00
CA TRP A 490 -44.44 27.97 27.21
C TRP A 490 -44.01 28.42 25.82
N THR A 491 -42.77 28.11 25.41
CA THR A 491 -42.29 28.36 24.05
C THR A 491 -41.98 27.02 23.38
N ILE A 492 -42.64 26.75 22.24
CA ILE A 492 -42.47 25.51 21.46
C ILE A 492 -41.49 25.80 20.32
N THR A 493 -40.36 25.11 20.29
CA THR A 493 -39.40 25.15 19.18
C THR A 493 -39.48 23.84 18.40
N LEU A 494 -39.83 23.91 17.10
CA LEU A 494 -39.90 22.75 16.21
C LEU A 494 -38.55 22.54 15.52
N THR A 495 -37.91 21.40 15.73
CA THR A 495 -36.71 21.00 14.98
C THR A 495 -37.10 19.93 13.95
N PRO A 496 -37.01 20.18 12.64
CA PRO A 496 -37.29 19.16 11.64
C PRO A 496 -36.14 18.15 11.59
N SER A 497 -36.41 16.87 11.86
CA SER A 497 -35.45 15.79 11.58
C SER A 497 -35.85 15.05 10.30
N PHE A 498 -34.92 14.90 9.37
CA PHE A 498 -35.12 14.12 8.15
C PHE A 498 -34.88 12.64 8.43
N THR A 499 -35.93 11.82 8.41
CA THR A 499 -35.80 10.35 8.44
C THR A 499 -36.07 9.81 7.05
N ARG A 500 -35.06 9.23 6.40
CA ARG A 500 -35.21 8.58 5.09
C ARG A 500 -35.87 7.21 5.29
N THR A 501 -37.11 7.07 4.86
CA THR A 501 -37.76 5.76 4.72
C THR A 501 -37.56 5.24 3.30
N SER A 502 -36.75 4.19 3.13
CA SER A 502 -36.65 3.46 1.88
C SER A 502 -37.94 2.67 1.66
N THR A 503 -38.61 2.93 0.53
CA THR A 503 -39.77 2.14 0.10
C THR A 503 -39.26 1.13 -0.93
N CYS A 504 -39.25 -0.16 -0.56
CA CYS A 504 -38.78 -1.22 -1.46
C CYS A 504 -39.87 -1.57 -2.48
N THR A 505 -39.57 -1.35 -3.76
CA THR A 505 -40.34 -1.89 -4.89
C THR A 505 -39.82 -3.29 -5.21
N PRO A 506 -40.67 -4.34 -5.39
CA PRO A 506 -40.19 -5.66 -5.77
C PRO A 506 -39.68 -5.63 -7.22
N THR A 507 -38.39 -5.95 -7.39
CA THR A 507 -37.77 -6.14 -8.70
C THR A 507 -37.66 -7.64 -8.96
N VAL A 508 -38.14 -8.08 -10.12
CA VAL A 508 -37.93 -9.44 -10.61
C VAL A 508 -36.43 -9.63 -10.86
N THR A 509 -35.80 -10.54 -10.12
CA THR A 509 -34.39 -10.87 -10.29
C THR A 509 -34.19 -11.58 -11.62
N ALA A 510 -33.54 -10.92 -12.57
CA ALA A 510 -32.88 -11.60 -13.68
C ALA A 510 -31.48 -12.00 -13.22
N THR A 511 -31.22 -13.31 -13.17
CA THR A 511 -29.90 -13.87 -12.87
C THR A 511 -28.95 -13.53 -14.01
N ILE A 512 -27.93 -12.69 -13.78
CA ILE A 512 -26.82 -12.50 -14.73
C ILE A 512 -25.92 -13.74 -14.66
N VAL A 513 -25.76 -14.42 -15.78
CA VAL A 513 -24.93 -15.62 -15.96
C VAL A 513 -23.69 -15.22 -16.76
N TRP A 514 -22.53 -14.98 -16.12
CA TRP A 514 -21.22 -15.01 -16.80
C TRP A 514 -20.05 -15.42 -15.87
N PRO A 515 -19.06 -16.20 -16.36
CA PRO A 515 -18.97 -16.75 -17.71
C PRO A 515 -19.92 -17.92 -17.90
N GLY A 516 -20.66 -17.95 -19.02
CA GLY A 516 -21.67 -18.94 -19.33
C GLY A 516 -21.12 -20.34 -19.60
N GLY A 517 -20.86 -21.10 -18.53
CA GLY A 517 -20.56 -22.53 -18.57
C GLY A 517 -20.29 -23.11 -17.18
N GLU A 518 -20.39 -24.43 -17.04
CA GLU A 518 -19.89 -25.09 -15.82
C GLU A 518 -18.39 -24.82 -15.67
N ILE A 519 -17.91 -24.77 -14.42
CA ILE A 519 -16.48 -24.82 -14.15
C ILE A 519 -15.91 -26.05 -14.88
N GLN A 520 -14.69 -25.99 -15.39
CA GLN A 520 -14.01 -27.14 -15.99
C GLN A 520 -12.58 -27.23 -15.49
N VAL A 521 -12.11 -28.45 -15.22
CA VAL A 521 -10.75 -28.72 -14.76
C VAL A 521 -10.13 -29.76 -15.68
N TYR A 522 -9.21 -29.35 -16.56
CA TYR A 522 -8.65 -30.20 -17.61
C TYR A 522 -7.24 -29.78 -18.05
N PRO A 523 -6.41 -30.70 -18.59
CA PRO A 523 -6.67 -32.13 -18.72
C PRO A 523 -6.66 -32.84 -17.36
N ASN A 524 -7.54 -33.83 -17.21
CA ASN A 524 -7.58 -34.70 -16.04
C ASN A 524 -7.84 -36.13 -16.52
N PRO A 525 -6.83 -37.03 -16.57
CA PRO A 525 -5.51 -36.91 -15.92
C PRO A 525 -4.60 -35.82 -16.48
N PHE A 526 -3.87 -35.16 -15.58
CA PHE A 526 -2.89 -34.11 -15.85
C PHE A 526 -1.48 -34.72 -15.95
N ASN A 527 -0.78 -34.49 -17.06
CA ASN A 527 0.61 -34.93 -17.22
C ASN A 527 1.57 -33.79 -16.88
N ILE A 528 2.24 -33.90 -15.73
CA ILE A 528 3.16 -32.87 -15.22
C ILE A 528 4.40 -32.68 -16.12
N ASP A 529 4.77 -33.70 -16.89
CA ASP A 529 5.96 -33.65 -17.76
C ASP A 529 5.64 -33.24 -19.20
N SER A 530 4.38 -32.93 -19.50
CA SER A 530 3.96 -32.58 -20.87
C SER A 530 4.23 -31.13 -21.28
N GLY A 531 4.58 -30.26 -20.33
CA GLY A 531 4.71 -28.81 -20.56
C GLY A 531 3.36 -28.08 -20.77
N VAL A 532 2.24 -28.80 -20.81
CA VAL A 532 0.89 -28.22 -20.95
C VAL A 532 0.27 -28.09 -19.56
N PRO A 533 -0.12 -26.89 -19.07
CA PRO A 533 -0.68 -26.70 -17.74
C PRO A 533 -2.11 -27.25 -17.62
N LEU A 534 -2.49 -27.60 -16.38
CA LEU A 534 -3.87 -27.84 -16.00
C LEU A 534 -4.64 -26.52 -15.95
N LYS A 535 -5.85 -26.50 -16.51
CA LYS A 535 -6.70 -25.33 -16.64
C LYS A 535 -7.92 -25.46 -15.75
N PHE A 536 -8.17 -24.45 -14.93
CA PHE A 536 -9.48 -24.21 -14.32
C PHE A 536 -10.19 -23.14 -15.13
N LYS A 537 -11.23 -23.51 -15.89
CA LYS A 537 -11.98 -22.63 -16.79
C LYS A 537 -13.36 -22.29 -16.21
N ASN A 538 -13.88 -21.12 -16.56
CA ASN A 538 -15.12 -20.53 -16.06
C ASN A 538 -15.11 -20.31 -14.53
N VAL A 539 -13.94 -19.94 -14.00
CA VAL A 539 -13.77 -19.65 -12.57
C VAL A 539 -14.30 -18.22 -12.29
N PRO A 540 -15.25 -18.02 -11.36
CA PRO A 540 -15.78 -16.69 -11.04
C PRO A 540 -14.68 -15.73 -10.52
N ALA A 541 -14.74 -14.46 -10.91
CA ALA A 541 -13.71 -13.47 -10.54
C ALA A 541 -13.49 -13.33 -9.02
N ASN A 542 -14.55 -13.46 -8.21
CA ASN A 542 -14.46 -13.42 -6.75
C ASN A 542 -14.25 -14.81 -6.10
N SER A 543 -13.47 -15.69 -6.74
CA SER A 543 -13.22 -17.03 -6.20
C SER A 543 -11.73 -17.36 -6.11
N MET A 544 -11.42 -18.35 -5.27
CA MET A 544 -10.07 -18.88 -5.13
C MET A 544 -10.06 -20.36 -5.48
N VAL A 545 -9.04 -20.79 -6.22
CA VAL A 545 -8.75 -22.21 -6.44
C VAL A 545 -7.63 -22.61 -5.49
N ALA A 546 -7.83 -23.66 -4.70
CA ALA A 546 -6.81 -24.24 -3.83
C ALA A 546 -6.68 -25.75 -4.08
N VAL A 547 -5.45 -26.25 -4.08
CA VAL A 547 -5.07 -27.64 -4.33
C VAL A 547 -4.41 -28.21 -3.07
N TYR A 548 -4.77 -29.44 -2.74
CA TYR A 548 -4.34 -30.15 -1.55
C TYR A 548 -3.93 -31.59 -1.88
N THR A 549 -3.08 -32.17 -1.05
CA THR A 549 -2.80 -33.62 -1.07
C THR A 549 -3.99 -34.42 -0.50
N ILE A 550 -3.94 -35.75 -0.60
CA ILE A 550 -4.95 -36.61 0.04
C ILE A 550 -4.96 -36.51 1.56
N SER A 551 -3.86 -36.05 2.15
CA SER A 551 -3.71 -35.84 3.59
C SER A 551 -4.17 -34.43 4.03
N ALA A 552 -4.79 -33.67 3.12
CA ALA A 552 -5.22 -32.28 3.30
C ALA A 552 -4.08 -31.27 3.52
N GLU A 553 -2.84 -31.64 3.17
CA GLU A 553 -1.72 -30.71 3.12
C GLU A 553 -1.90 -29.74 1.93
N PHE A 554 -1.66 -28.46 2.17
CA PHE A 554 -1.77 -27.44 1.13
C PHE A 554 -0.67 -27.58 0.09
N VAL A 555 -1.02 -27.45 -1.18
CA VAL A 555 -0.09 -27.61 -2.30
C VAL A 555 0.06 -26.31 -3.06
N TRP A 556 -1.03 -25.70 -3.50
CA TRP A 556 -0.99 -24.53 -4.37
C TRP A 556 -2.35 -23.83 -4.42
N SER A 557 -2.38 -22.53 -4.68
CA SER A 557 -3.62 -21.82 -5.00
C SER A 557 -3.38 -20.63 -5.92
N ALA A 558 -4.43 -20.18 -6.59
CA ALA A 558 -4.39 -18.97 -7.40
C ALA A 558 -5.75 -18.26 -7.45
N ARG A 559 -5.66 -16.97 -7.78
CA ARG A 559 -6.79 -16.10 -8.08
C ARG A 559 -7.00 -16.01 -9.60
N PRO A 560 -8.24 -15.93 -10.08
CA PRO A 560 -8.54 -15.74 -11.50
C PRO A 560 -8.24 -14.29 -11.90
N GLN A 561 -7.16 -14.08 -12.68
CA GLN A 561 -6.91 -12.81 -13.39
C GLN A 561 -7.79 -12.68 -14.64
N GLU A 562 -8.18 -13.83 -15.21
CA GLU A 562 -9.12 -14.04 -16.30
C GLU A 562 -10.09 -15.17 -15.90
N PRO A 563 -11.18 -15.48 -16.64
CA PRO A 563 -12.06 -16.64 -16.32
C PRO A 563 -11.35 -18.01 -16.44
N VAL A 564 -10.03 -18.04 -16.59
CA VAL A 564 -9.17 -19.22 -16.65
C VAL A 564 -7.97 -19.06 -15.72
N ILE A 565 -7.66 -20.10 -14.97
CA ILE A 565 -6.44 -20.23 -14.14
C ILE A 565 -5.60 -21.40 -14.67
N TYR A 566 -4.28 -21.23 -14.66
CA TYR A 566 -3.31 -22.24 -15.07
C TYR A 566 -2.52 -22.76 -13.87
N TRP A 567 -2.43 -24.09 -13.73
CA TRP A 567 -1.58 -24.76 -12.76
C TRP A 567 -0.59 -25.68 -13.47
N TYR A 568 0.70 -25.47 -13.20
CA TYR A 568 1.79 -26.21 -13.83
C TYR A 568 2.22 -27.47 -13.06
N GLY A 569 1.46 -27.85 -12.03
CA GLY A 569 1.83 -28.97 -11.16
C GLY A 569 2.94 -28.63 -10.19
N LEU A 570 3.08 -27.35 -9.83
CA LEU A 570 4.06 -26.89 -8.85
C LEU A 570 3.37 -26.71 -7.50
N ASN A 571 4.08 -27.02 -6.42
CA ASN A 571 3.65 -26.65 -5.08
C ASN A 571 3.97 -25.16 -4.79
N GLN A 572 3.64 -24.69 -3.59
CA GLN A 572 3.87 -23.30 -3.16
C GLN A 572 5.35 -22.91 -3.12
N TRP A 573 6.25 -23.90 -3.03
CA TRP A 573 7.70 -23.74 -3.02
C TRP A 573 8.31 -23.80 -4.44
N GLY A 574 7.49 -23.93 -5.49
CA GLY A 574 7.94 -24.01 -6.88
C GLY A 574 8.42 -25.39 -7.33
N ASP A 575 8.41 -26.40 -6.44
CA ASP A 575 8.77 -27.77 -6.78
C ASP A 575 7.65 -28.50 -7.51
N LYS A 576 8.03 -29.39 -8.44
CA LYS A 576 7.08 -30.30 -9.08
C LYS A 576 6.44 -31.22 -8.06
N VAL A 577 5.12 -31.30 -8.07
CA VAL A 577 4.37 -32.23 -7.22
C VAL A 577 4.54 -33.67 -7.70
N SER A 578 4.56 -34.62 -6.77
CA SER A 578 4.68 -36.05 -7.11
C SER A 578 3.43 -36.57 -7.86
N PRO A 579 3.57 -37.56 -8.76
CA PRO A 579 2.43 -38.25 -9.35
C PRO A 579 1.50 -38.80 -8.27
N GLY A 580 0.19 -38.55 -8.40
CA GLY A 580 -0.75 -38.88 -7.34
C GLY A 580 -2.12 -38.24 -7.51
N ILE A 581 -2.99 -38.45 -6.52
CA ILE A 581 -4.31 -37.83 -6.45
C ILE A 581 -4.22 -36.57 -5.59
N TYR A 582 -4.70 -35.47 -6.13
CA TYR A 582 -4.84 -34.20 -5.42
C TYR A 582 -6.30 -33.80 -5.36
N TYR A 583 -6.68 -33.06 -4.33
CA TYR A 583 -7.99 -32.44 -4.22
C TYR A 583 -7.89 -30.98 -4.62
N TYR A 584 -8.90 -30.46 -5.30
CA TYR A 584 -9.04 -29.03 -5.48
C TYR A 584 -10.36 -28.54 -4.88
N LEU A 585 -10.31 -27.33 -4.35
CA LEU A 585 -11.45 -26.54 -3.89
C LEU A 585 -11.51 -25.26 -4.70
N ILE A 586 -12.73 -24.84 -5.03
CA ILE A 586 -13.02 -23.54 -5.62
C ILE A 586 -14.11 -22.93 -4.76
N TYR A 587 -13.87 -21.75 -4.22
CA TYR A 587 -14.81 -21.10 -3.30
C TYR A 587 -14.85 -19.60 -3.49
N GLU A 588 -16.01 -18.99 -3.23
CA GLU A 588 -16.17 -17.54 -3.18
C GLU A 588 -15.47 -16.98 -1.94
N ARG A 589 -14.80 -15.84 -2.10
CA ARG A 589 -14.08 -15.15 -1.03
C ARG A 589 -15.01 -14.25 -0.20
N GLY A 590 -14.70 -14.10 1.09
CA GLY A 590 -15.44 -13.28 2.06
C GLY A 590 -15.66 -14.00 3.39
N GLN A 591 -16.21 -13.29 4.39
CA GLN A 591 -16.40 -13.82 5.75
C GLN A 591 -17.31 -15.06 5.85
N ASN A 592 -18.09 -15.34 4.80
CA ASN A 592 -18.86 -16.58 4.65
C ASN A 592 -18.44 -17.28 3.35
N SER A 593 -17.21 -17.81 3.33
CA SER A 593 -16.67 -18.49 2.16
C SER A 593 -17.61 -19.61 1.68
N LYS A 594 -18.05 -19.51 0.43
CA LYS A 594 -19.01 -20.44 -0.16
C LYS A 594 -18.28 -21.36 -1.12
N LEU A 595 -18.30 -22.66 -0.86
CA LEU A 595 -17.75 -23.66 -1.77
C LEU A 595 -18.53 -23.66 -3.09
N LEU A 596 -17.85 -23.29 -4.17
CA LEU A 596 -18.37 -23.30 -5.54
C LEU A 596 -18.20 -24.68 -6.18
N ARG A 597 -17.03 -25.29 -5.99
CA ARG A 597 -16.74 -26.62 -6.52
C ARG A 597 -15.65 -27.31 -5.71
N ARG A 598 -15.67 -28.62 -5.72
CA ARG A 598 -14.53 -29.46 -5.34
C ARG A 598 -14.37 -30.61 -6.32
N GLY A 599 -13.16 -31.14 -6.43
CA GLY A 599 -12.91 -32.33 -7.24
C GLY A 599 -11.52 -32.90 -7.02
N LYS A 600 -11.16 -33.85 -7.87
CA LYS A 600 -9.87 -34.54 -7.83
C LYS A 600 -9.07 -34.24 -9.08
N ILE A 601 -7.76 -34.10 -8.94
CA ILE A 601 -6.80 -34.04 -10.05
C ILE A 601 -5.97 -35.32 -9.98
N PHE A 602 -5.92 -36.04 -11.09
CA PHE A 602 -5.04 -37.19 -11.26
C PHE A 602 -3.76 -36.71 -11.94
N VAL A 603 -2.72 -36.49 -11.15
CA VAL A 603 -1.40 -36.10 -11.65
C VAL A 603 -0.63 -37.36 -12.01
N ARG A 604 -0.14 -37.44 -13.25
CA ARG A 604 0.78 -38.48 -13.70
C ARG A 604 2.11 -37.86 -14.11
N GLY A 605 3.20 -38.54 -13.77
CA GLY A 605 4.51 -38.35 -14.39
C GLY A 605 4.75 -39.46 -15.41
N ASN A 606 5.81 -39.31 -16.20
CA ASN A 606 6.26 -40.39 -17.08
C ASN A 606 6.95 -41.53 -16.31
#